data_AF-A0A382VKI1-F1
#
_entry.id   AF-A0A382VKI1-F1
#
_cell.length_a   1.000
_cell.length_b   1.000
_cell.length_c   1.000
_cell.angle_alpha   90.00
_cell.angle_beta   90.00
_cell.angle_gamma   90.00
#
_symmetry.space_group_name_H-M   'P 1'
#
loop_
_entity.id
_entity.type
_entity.pdbx_description
1 polymer ?
#
loop_
_entity_poly.entity_id
_entity_poly.type
_entity_poly.pdbx_seq_one_letter_code
_entity_poly.pdbx_strand_id
1 'polypeptide(L)' 'MQIVLDQCVTPKKAIDLLPHLFERKLEDHAIFMALGEGIAHIHCLEAKGRIRKTRQGDHFLYQTIQ' A
#
# COMPACT_ATOMS: atom_id res chain seq x y z
N MET A 1 0.18 3.46 -10.09
CA MET A 1 0.73 4.22 -8.94
C MET A 1 -0.24 5.26 -8.38
N GLN A 2 -1.06 5.95 -9.20
CA GLN A 2 -2.00 6.95 -8.70
C GLN A 2 -3.02 6.38 -7.68
N ILE A 3 -3.53 5.18 -7.92
CA ILE A 3 -4.44 4.47 -7.00
C ILE A 3 -3.86 4.36 -5.59
N VAL A 4 -2.55 4.08 -5.44
CA VAL A 4 -1.91 4.00 -4.12
C VAL A 4 -1.92 5.36 -3.43
N LEU A 5 -1.61 6.44 -4.15
CA LEU A 5 -1.63 7.79 -3.60
C LEU A 5 -3.04 8.22 -3.19
N ASP A 6 -4.05 7.93 -4.02
CA ASP A 6 -5.44 8.28 -3.75
C ASP A 6 -6.01 7.45 -2.57
N GLN A 7 -5.60 6.20 -2.44
CA GLN A 7 -6.04 5.33 -1.35
C GLN A 7 -5.30 5.58 -0.03
N CYS A 8 -4.04 6.04 -0.09
CA CYS A 8 -3.23 6.39 1.08
C CYS A 8 -3.43 7.85 1.53
N VAL A 9 -4.43 8.59 1.03
CA VAL A 9 -4.75 9.94 1.56
C VAL A 9 -4.99 9.88 3.08
N THR A 10 -5.64 8.82 3.55
CA THR A 10 -5.72 8.48 4.97
C THR A 10 -4.69 7.39 5.32
N PRO A 11 -4.14 7.39 6.54
CA PRO A 11 -3.20 6.35 6.98
C PRO A 11 -3.84 4.96 6.90
N LYS A 12 -3.33 4.09 6.02
CA LYS A 12 -3.84 2.73 5.83
C LYS A 12 -2.71 1.69 5.77
N LYS A 13 -3.03 0.43 5.99
CA LYS A 13 -2.07 -0.67 5.85
C LYS A 13 -1.92 -1.05 4.39
N ALA A 14 -0.76 -1.63 4.02
CA ALA A 14 -0.53 -2.10 2.66
C ALA A 14 -1.53 -3.18 2.22
N ILE A 15 -2.00 -4.02 3.15
CA ILE A 15 -2.99 -5.07 2.87
C ILE A 15 -4.36 -4.50 2.47
N ASP A 16 -4.72 -3.31 2.97
CA ASP A 16 -6.00 -2.66 2.66
C ASP A 16 -6.04 -2.10 1.21
N LEU A 17 -4.87 -2.02 0.56
CA LEU A 17 -4.75 -1.62 -0.84
C LEU A 17 -5.02 -2.79 -1.80
N LEU A 18 -4.85 -4.04 -1.36
CA LEU A 18 -5.03 -5.21 -2.22
C LEU A 18 -6.39 -5.25 -2.92
N PRO A 19 -7.53 -5.02 -2.24
CA PRO A 19 -8.84 -5.03 -2.89
C PRO A 19 -9.00 -3.90 -3.91
N HIS A 20 -8.27 -2.80 -3.74
CA HIS A 20 -8.31 -1.63 -4.64
C HIS A 20 -7.39 -1.80 -5.85
N LEU A 21 -6.35 -2.63 -5.73
CA LEU A 21 -5.43 -2.95 -6.81
C LEU A 21 -5.90 -4.17 -7.62
N PHE A 22 -6.66 -5.07 -7.00
CA PHE A 22 -7.13 -6.31 -7.60
C PHE A 22 -8.63 -6.51 -7.33
N GLU A 23 -9.47 -6.24 -8.33
CA GLU A 23 -10.94 -6.41 -8.25
C GLU A 23 -11.41 -7.88 -8.19
N ARG A 24 -10.49 -8.86 -8.13
CA ARG A 24 -10.80 -10.30 -8.22
C ARG A 24 -10.45 -11.01 -6.92
N LYS A 25 -11.13 -12.14 -6.63
CA LYS A 25 -10.71 -13.07 -5.57
C LYS A 25 -9.28 -13.54 -5.87
N LEU A 26 -8.33 -13.00 -5.14
CA LEU A 26 -6.96 -13.48 -5.12
C LEU A 26 -6.96 -14.85 -4.41
N GLU A 27 -6.45 -15.88 -5.07
CA GLU A 27 -6.15 -17.15 -4.42
C GLU A 27 -5.00 -16.96 -3.42
N ASP A 28 -4.95 -17.75 -2.34
CA ASP A 28 -4.09 -17.52 -1.18
C ASP A 28 -2.60 -17.29 -1.53
N HIS A 29 -2.10 -17.96 -2.56
CA HIS A 29 -0.72 -17.80 -3.03
C HIS A 29 -0.48 -16.49 -3.80
N ALA A 30 -1.49 -15.97 -4.50
CA ALA A 30 -1.42 -14.73 -5.25
C ALA A 30 -1.47 -13.49 -4.32
N ILE A 31 -2.08 -13.62 -3.13
CA ILE A 31 -2.15 -12.54 -2.13
C ILE A 31 -0.75 -12.08 -1.72
N PHE A 32 0.18 -13.00 -1.47
CA PHE A 32 1.56 -12.66 -1.08
C PHE A 32 2.29 -11.91 -2.18
N MET A 33 2.12 -12.33 -3.43
CA MET A 33 2.71 -11.65 -4.59
C MET A 33 2.12 -10.25 -4.77
N ALA A 34 0.79 -10.14 -4.74
CA ALA A 34 0.07 -8.87 -4.82
C ALA A 34 0.47 -7.90 -3.69
N LEU A 35 0.68 -8.42 -2.48
CA LEU A 35 1.13 -7.63 -1.33
C LEU A 35 2.58 -7.16 -1.53
N GLY A 36 3.45 -8.03 -2.03
CA GLY A 36 4.82 -7.69 -2.39
C GLY A 36 4.88 -6.55 -3.41
N GLU A 37 4.09 -6.63 -4.48
CA GLU A 37 3.99 -5.59 -5.50
C GLU A 37 3.44 -4.27 -4.93
N GLY A 38 2.37 -4.34 -4.12
CA GLY A 38 1.81 -3.18 -3.43
C GLY A 38 2.84 -2.48 -2.53
N ILE A 39 3.57 -3.24 -1.71
CA ILE A 39 4.64 -2.72 -0.85
C ILE A 39 5.78 -2.15 -1.68
N ALA A 40 6.19 -2.80 -2.77
CA ALA A 40 7.24 -2.31 -3.65
C ALA A 40 6.85 -0.94 -4.25
N HIS A 41 5.60 -0.75 -4.66
CA HIS A 41 5.10 0.54 -5.12
C HIS A 41 5.10 1.61 -4.03
N ILE A 42 4.68 1.25 -2.81
CA ILE A 42 4.70 2.15 -1.66
C ILE A 42 6.15 2.59 -1.35
N HIS A 43 7.09 1.65 -1.26
CA HIS A 43 8.51 1.96 -1.03
C HIS A 43 9.10 2.82 -2.16
N CYS A 44 8.69 2.60 -3.41
CA CYS A 44 9.09 3.46 -4.54
C CYS A 44 8.56 4.89 -4.38
N LEU A 45 7.32 5.07 -3.92
CA LEU A 45 6.73 6.38 -3.67
C LEU A 45 7.28 7.06 -2.42
N GLU A 46 7.61 6.29 -1.38
CA GLU A 46 8.32 6.74 -0.18
C GLU A 46 9.71 7.27 -0.54
N ALA A 47 10.47 6.53 -1.37
CA ALA A 47 11.76 6.99 -1.88
C ALA A 47 11.67 8.29 -2.70
N LYS A 48 10.51 8.55 -3.32
CA LYS A 48 10.21 9.80 -4.03
C LYS A 48 9.68 10.92 -3.11
N GLY A 49 9.55 10.67 -1.81
CA GLY A 49 9.01 11.63 -0.83
C GLY A 49 7.51 11.89 -0.97
N ARG A 50 6.77 11.00 -1.62
CA ARG A 50 5.31 11.13 -1.87
C ARG A 50 4.46 10.37 -0.88
N ILE A 51 5.04 9.42 -0.14
CA ILE A 51 4.37 8.67 0.92
C ILE A 51 5.24 8.72 2.18
N ARG A 52 4.59 8.85 3.33
CA ARG A 52 5.17 8.72 4.67
C ARG A 52 4.74 7.40 5.27
N LYS A 53 5.70 6.66 5.78
CA LYS A 53 5.49 5.48 6.62
C LYS A 53 5.48 5.88 8.09
N THR A 54 4.42 5.47 8.81
CA THR A 54 4.27 5.69 10.25
C THR A 54 4.03 4.35 10.93
N ARG A 55 4.77 4.06 11.99
CA ARG A 55 4.53 2.86 12.81
C ARG A 55 3.43 3.16 13.83
N GLN A 56 2.39 2.33 13.85
CA GLN A 56 1.33 2.35 14.86
C GLN A 56 1.26 0.98 15.52
N GLY A 57 1.86 0.86 16.71
CA GLY A 57 2.03 -0.42 17.39
C GLY A 57 2.86 -1.40 16.55
N ASP A 58 2.29 -2.60 16.32
CA ASP A 58 2.90 -3.66 15.51
C ASP A 58 2.67 -3.51 14.01
N HIS A 59 1.93 -2.49 13.57
CA HIS A 59 1.61 -2.28 12.16
C HIS A 59 2.27 -1.02 11.59
N PHE A 60 2.53 -1.06 10.28
CA PHE A 60 2.92 0.11 9.51
C PHE A 60 1.73 0.68 8.76
N LEU A 61 1.54 1.98 8.88
CA LEU A 61 0.58 2.76 8.12
C LEU A 61 1.32 3.60 7.10
N TYR A 62 0.71 3.75 5.94
CA TYR A 62 1.23 4.53 4.83
C TYR A 62 0.26 5.66 4.53
N GLN A 63 0.81 6.87 4.39
CA GLN A 63 0.04 8.08 4.12
C GLN A 63 0.68 8.89 3.00
N THR A 64 -0.12 9.34 2.05
CA THR A 64 0.31 10.25 0.99
C THR A 64 0.67 11.62 1.57
N ILE A 65 1.83 12.10 1.17
CA ILE A 65 2.30 13.46 1.46
C ILE A 65 1.94 14.29 0.22
N GLN A 66 1.05 15.26 0.39
CA GLN A 66 0.69 16.22 -0.65
C GLN A 66 1.79 17.25 -0.85
#